data_AF-A0A970DAB6-F1
#
_entry.id   AF-A0A970DAB6-F1
#
_cell.length_a   1.000
_cell.length_b   1.000
_cell.length_c   1.000
_cell.angle_alpha   90.00
_cell.angle_beta   90.00
_cell.angle_gamma   90.00
#
_symmetry.space_group_name_H-M   'P 1'
#
loop_
_entity.id
_entity.type
_entity.pdbx_description
1 polymer ?
#
loop_
_entity_poly.entity_id
_entity_poly.type
_entity_poly.pdbx_seq_one_letter_code
_entity_poly.pdbx_strand_id
1 'polypeptide(L)'
;MKCEIIKDLLPSYIDGLTSSESNLEIEKHFNNCPQCKEIFEQMKAEIKVENIEYNKEKIKPFKKLNRKVFKAVLITLTVCALAVASFFYFFVFGWKVNSGDMDIEYVYKDDKILFEFELTNGRVLNPWIHLDEDNIDVKTIKFTECFSCVLDDRGEHPNKFLYGIHCTDNKGDKVQFTKDDCLIIQFKDKTETFYLREIAQELNIM
;
A
#
# COMPACT_ATOMS: atom_id res chain seq x y z
N MET A 1 -33.99 -4.54 75.09
CA MET A 1 -34.06 -3.54 74.01
C MET A 1 -35.48 -3.44 73.46
N LYS A 2 -35.94 -2.24 73.05
CA LYS A 2 -37.31 -2.03 72.51
C LYS A 2 -37.37 -2.45 71.04
N CYS A 3 -38.46 -3.06 70.60
CA CYS A 3 -38.62 -3.59 69.24
C CYS A 3 -38.41 -2.53 68.14
N GLU A 4 -38.87 -1.30 68.35
CA GLU A 4 -38.69 -0.21 67.37
C GLU A 4 -37.20 0.11 67.14
N ILE A 5 -36.39 0.10 68.20
CA ILE A 5 -34.94 0.31 68.08
C ILE A 5 -34.28 -0.82 67.30
N ILE A 6 -34.76 -2.06 67.48
CA ILE A 6 -34.24 -3.21 66.72
C ILE A 6 -34.57 -3.04 65.24
N LYS A 7 -35.83 -2.72 64.90
CA LYS A 7 -36.26 -2.51 63.51
C LYS A 7 -35.46 -1.41 62.81
N ASP A 8 -35.19 -0.30 63.49
CA ASP A 8 -34.37 0.79 62.95
C ASP A 8 -32.92 0.36 62.67
N LEU A 9 -32.40 -0.59 63.45
CA LEU A 9 -31.04 -1.11 63.30
C LEU A 9 -30.93 -2.32 62.37
N LEU A 10 -32.04 -2.97 62.01
CA LEU A 10 -32.05 -4.17 61.17
C LEU A 10 -31.35 -3.97 59.81
N PRO A 11 -31.59 -2.88 59.05
CA PRO A 11 -30.91 -2.66 57.79
C PRO A 11 -29.38 -2.60 57.97
N SER A 12 -28.92 -1.79 58.92
CA SER A 12 -27.49 -1.66 59.24
C SER A 12 -26.87 -2.97 59.75
N TYR A 13 -27.63 -3.79 60.47
CA TYR A 13 -27.20 -5.11 60.94
C TYR A 13 -27.06 -6.09 59.77
N ILE A 14 -28.01 -6.10 58.82
CA ILE A 14 -27.95 -6.92 57.60
C ILE A 14 -26.76 -6.54 56.73
N ASP A 15 -26.47 -5.24 56.61
CA ASP A 15 -25.31 -4.72 55.88
C ASP A 15 -23.98 -4.90 56.63
N GLY A 16 -24.01 -5.41 57.87
CA GLY A 16 -22.82 -5.67 58.69
C GLY A 16 -22.14 -4.40 59.21
N LEU A 17 -22.86 -3.29 59.32
CA LEU A 17 -22.35 -1.96 59.71
C LEU A 17 -22.56 -1.64 61.20
N THR A 18 -23.16 -2.55 61.97
CA THR A 18 -23.37 -2.40 63.42
C THR A 18 -22.16 -2.88 64.22
N SER A 19 -21.97 -2.28 65.41
CA SER A 19 -20.90 -2.70 66.33
C SER A 19 -21.16 -4.10 66.92
N SER A 20 -20.10 -4.77 67.37
CA SER A 20 -20.20 -6.09 68.00
C SER A 20 -21.10 -6.10 69.24
N GLU A 21 -21.07 -5.03 70.04
CA GLU A 21 -21.94 -4.85 71.20
C GLU A 21 -23.42 -4.76 70.79
N SER A 22 -23.72 -4.02 69.72
CA SER A 22 -25.08 -3.91 69.17
C SER A 22 -25.57 -5.24 68.62
N ASN A 23 -24.70 -6.00 67.94
CA ASN A 23 -25.03 -7.32 67.39
C ASN A 23 -25.47 -8.29 68.49
N LEU A 24 -24.73 -8.32 69.60
CA LEU A 24 -25.01 -9.20 70.72
C LEU A 24 -26.35 -8.89 71.40
N GLU A 25 -26.71 -7.60 71.51
CA GLU A 25 -28.01 -7.18 72.03
C GLU A 25 -29.18 -7.48 71.05
N ILE A 26 -28.95 -7.34 69.74
CA ILE A 26 -29.92 -7.71 68.70
C ILE A 26 -30.18 -9.23 68.70
N GLU A 27 -29.14 -10.05 68.77
CA GLU A 27 -29.25 -11.51 68.81
C GLU A 27 -29.97 -12.01 70.06
N LYS A 28 -29.66 -11.44 71.22
CA LYS A 28 -30.42 -11.72 72.46
C LYS A 28 -31.89 -11.35 72.30
N HIS A 29 -32.20 -10.26 71.60
CA HIS A 29 -33.58 -9.84 71.36
C HIS A 29 -34.32 -10.82 70.44
N PHE A 30 -33.66 -11.36 69.41
CA PHE A 30 -34.27 -12.38 68.53
C PHE A 30 -34.67 -13.66 69.26
N ASN A 31 -33.94 -14.04 70.32
CA ASN A 31 -34.29 -15.20 71.14
C ASN A 31 -35.59 -14.99 71.94
N ASN A 32 -35.90 -13.75 72.31
CA ASN A 32 -37.03 -13.41 73.16
C ASN A 32 -38.20 -12.75 72.40
N CYS A 33 -38.01 -12.37 71.13
CA CYS A 33 -39.00 -11.69 70.31
C CYS A 33 -39.08 -12.31 68.90
N PRO A 34 -40.01 -13.25 68.67
CA PRO A 34 -40.20 -13.91 67.37
C PRO A 34 -40.57 -12.93 66.25
N GLN A 35 -41.31 -11.87 66.57
CA GLN A 35 -41.76 -10.86 65.61
C GLN A 35 -40.59 -10.12 64.96
N CYS A 36 -39.60 -9.69 65.75
CA CYS A 36 -38.41 -9.01 65.21
C CYS A 36 -37.53 -9.95 64.38
N LYS A 37 -37.49 -11.24 64.74
CA LYS A 37 -36.77 -12.26 63.97
C LYS A 37 -37.41 -12.52 62.61
N GLU A 38 -38.74 -12.56 62.54
CA GLU A 38 -39.48 -12.73 61.30
C GLU A 38 -39.24 -11.56 60.32
N ILE A 39 -39.25 -10.32 60.83
CA ILE A 39 -38.95 -9.12 60.02
C ILE A 39 -37.52 -9.18 59.45
N PHE A 40 -36.55 -9.62 60.26
CA PHE A 40 -35.17 -9.80 59.80
C PHE A 40 -35.07 -10.82 58.66
N GLU A 41 -35.73 -11.97 58.78
CA GLU A 41 -35.71 -13.00 57.73
C GLU A 41 -36.40 -12.54 56.45
N GLN A 42 -37.49 -11.76 56.55
CA GLN A 42 -38.17 -11.16 55.40
C GLN A 42 -37.24 -10.19 54.65
N MET A 43 -36.61 -9.26 55.38
CA MET A 43 -35.65 -8.31 54.79
C MET A 43 -34.45 -9.02 54.15
N LYS A 44 -33.95 -10.10 54.77
CA LYS A 44 -32.85 -10.90 54.23
C LYS A 44 -33.25 -11.67 52.97
N ALA A 45 -34.51 -12.12 52.87
CA ALA A 45 -35.03 -12.82 51.71
C ALA A 45 -35.17 -11.90 50.48
N GLU A 46 -35.53 -10.63 50.67
CA GLU A 46 -35.58 -9.62 49.60
C GLU A 46 -34.20 -9.31 48.99
N ILE A 47 -33.12 -9.53 49.75
CA ILE A 47 -31.73 -9.28 49.32
C ILE A 47 -31.11 -10.50 48.61
N LYS A 48 -31.89 -11.56 48.31
CA LYS A 48 -31.46 -12.57 47.32
C LYS A 48 -31.49 -11.96 45.92
N VAL A 49 -30.52 -11.10 45.63
CA VAL A 49 -30.15 -10.73 44.28
C VAL A 49 -29.69 -12.02 43.62
N GLU A 50 -30.51 -12.57 42.72
CA GLU A 50 -30.03 -13.57 41.77
C GLU A 50 -28.75 -13.01 41.15
N ASN A 51 -27.63 -13.73 41.32
CA ASN A 51 -26.43 -13.47 40.54
C ASN A 51 -26.79 -13.72 39.08
N ILE A 52 -27.36 -12.72 38.42
CA ILE A 52 -27.46 -12.70 36.97
C ILE A 52 -26.02 -12.55 36.52
N GLU A 53 -25.38 -13.69 36.25
CA GLU A 53 -24.09 -13.78 35.63
C GLU A 53 -24.21 -13.07 34.28
N TYR A 54 -23.80 -11.79 34.25
CA TYR A 54 -23.79 -11.00 33.03
C TYR A 54 -22.87 -11.71 32.05
N ASN A 55 -23.46 -12.47 31.15
CA ASN A 55 -22.74 -13.21 30.13
C ASN A 55 -22.10 -12.20 29.16
N LYS A 56 -20.86 -11.79 29.48
CA LYS A 56 -20.03 -10.89 28.68
C LYS A 56 -19.80 -11.42 27.26
N GLU A 57 -20.04 -12.71 26.99
CA GLU A 57 -19.94 -13.28 25.64
C GLU A 57 -21.10 -12.89 24.72
N LYS A 58 -22.30 -12.60 25.27
CA LYS A 58 -23.46 -12.16 24.47
C LYS A 58 -23.41 -10.68 24.08
N ILE A 59 -22.51 -9.88 24.65
CA ILE A 59 -22.28 -8.49 24.27
C ILE A 59 -21.22 -8.40 23.17
N LYS A 60 -21.48 -9.02 22.00
CA LYS A 60 -20.80 -8.66 20.74
C LYS A 60 -21.82 -8.36 19.64
N PRO A 61 -22.76 -7.42 19.84
CA PRO A 61 -23.76 -7.07 18.82
C PRO A 61 -23.10 -6.60 17.50
N PHE A 62 -21.85 -6.12 17.55
CA PHE A 62 -21.14 -5.55 16.41
C PHE A 62 -20.21 -6.52 15.66
N LYS A 63 -20.05 -7.79 16.07
CA LYS A 63 -19.13 -8.73 15.37
C LYS A 63 -19.51 -8.95 13.90
N LYS A 64 -20.82 -8.95 13.58
CA LYS A 64 -21.32 -9.04 12.20
C LYS A 64 -21.16 -7.73 11.42
N LEU A 65 -21.34 -6.57 12.07
CA LEU A 65 -21.14 -5.26 11.45
C LEU A 65 -19.66 -5.06 11.09
N ASN A 66 -18.74 -5.40 12.00
CA ASN A 66 -17.30 -5.33 11.77
C ASN A 66 -16.85 -6.20 10.59
N ARG A 67 -17.46 -7.37 10.35
CA ARG A 67 -17.14 -8.21 9.18
C ARG A 67 -17.61 -7.61 7.85
N LYS A 68 -18.80 -6.98 7.81
CA LYS A 68 -19.30 -6.33 6.58
C LYS A 68 -18.48 -5.08 6.26
N VAL A 69 -18.18 -4.27 7.27
CA VAL A 69 -17.32 -3.08 7.12
C VAL A 69 -15.90 -3.49 6.72
N PHE A 70 -15.31 -4.50 7.36
CA PHE A 70 -13.98 -5.00 6.99
C PHE A 70 -13.92 -5.52 5.55
N LYS A 71 -14.93 -6.28 5.11
CA LYS A 71 -15.04 -6.71 3.70
C LYS A 71 -15.17 -5.52 2.76
N ALA A 72 -15.99 -4.52 3.11
CA ALA A 72 -16.13 -3.31 2.29
C ALA A 72 -14.81 -2.54 2.20
N VAL A 73 -14.11 -2.34 3.31
CA VAL A 73 -12.79 -1.68 3.34
C VAL A 73 -11.77 -2.45 2.50
N LEU A 74 -11.73 -3.78 2.62
CA LEU A 74 -10.83 -4.61 1.82
C LEU A 74 -11.14 -4.48 0.33
N ILE A 75 -12.42 -4.52 -0.05
CA ILE A 75 -12.85 -4.34 -1.45
C ILE A 75 -12.44 -2.95 -1.95
N THR A 76 -12.74 -1.88 -1.19
CA THR A 76 -12.38 -0.51 -1.56
C THR A 76 -10.87 -0.34 -1.72
N LEU A 77 -10.08 -0.86 -0.78
CA LEU A 77 -8.62 -0.80 -0.85
C LEU A 77 -8.09 -1.54 -2.08
N THR A 78 -8.65 -2.71 -2.39
CA THR A 78 -8.28 -3.50 -3.57
C THR A 78 -8.61 -2.74 -4.86
N VAL A 79 -9.80 -2.14 -4.95
CA VAL A 79 -10.21 -1.32 -6.10
C VAL A 79 -9.30 -0.11 -6.27
N CYS A 80 -8.97 0.61 -5.19
CA CYS A 80 -8.05 1.74 -5.24
C CYS A 80 -6.64 1.29 -5.71
N ALA A 81 -6.12 0.19 -5.17
CA ALA A 81 -4.82 -0.34 -5.57
C ALA A 81 -4.79 -0.72 -7.06
N LEU A 82 -5.86 -1.36 -7.57
CA LEU A 82 -5.99 -1.70 -8.98
C LEU A 82 -6.10 -0.45 -9.88
N ALA A 83 -6.83 0.57 -9.44
CA ALA A 83 -6.93 1.83 -10.17
C ALA A 83 -5.57 2.53 -10.28
N VAL A 84 -4.82 2.58 -9.18
CA VAL A 84 -3.47 3.14 -9.15
C VAL A 84 -2.51 2.33 -10.03
N ALA A 85 -2.51 1.00 -9.90
CA ALA A 85 -1.67 0.14 -10.74
C ALA A 85 -1.99 0.29 -12.23
N SER A 86 -3.27 0.38 -12.58
CA SER A 86 -3.71 0.62 -13.96
C SER A 86 -3.21 1.98 -14.45
N PHE A 87 -3.32 3.02 -13.64
CA PHE A 87 -2.79 4.35 -13.99
C PHE A 87 -1.28 4.29 -14.28
N PHE A 88 -0.49 3.68 -13.40
CA PHE A 88 0.96 3.52 -13.64
C PHE A 88 1.26 2.70 -14.89
N TYR A 89 0.50 1.64 -15.17
CA TYR A 89 0.68 0.84 -16.36
C TYR A 89 0.36 1.62 -17.65
N PHE A 90 -0.78 2.31 -17.69
CA PHE A 90 -1.25 3.00 -18.89
C PHE A 90 -0.53 4.33 -19.18
N PHE A 91 -0.02 5.03 -18.16
CA PHE A 91 0.52 6.39 -18.31
C PHE A 91 2.00 6.52 -17.96
N VAL A 92 2.62 5.55 -17.27
CA VAL A 92 4.02 5.64 -16.83
C VAL A 92 4.89 4.56 -17.46
N PHE A 93 4.71 3.30 -17.07
CA PHE A 93 5.58 2.20 -17.51
C PHE A 93 5.27 1.76 -18.94
N GLY A 94 3.99 1.74 -19.32
CA GLY A 94 3.57 1.37 -20.66
C GLY A 94 3.78 -0.10 -21.01
N TRP A 95 3.75 -0.37 -22.30
CA TRP A 95 4.01 -1.68 -22.90
C TRP A 95 5.09 -1.59 -23.98
N LYS A 96 5.69 -2.72 -24.33
CA LYS A 96 6.77 -2.76 -25.33
C LYS A 96 6.29 -2.26 -26.70
N VAL A 97 7.13 -1.43 -27.33
CA VAL A 97 6.93 -0.90 -28.68
C VAL A 97 7.10 -2.02 -29.72
N ASN A 98 6.28 -1.99 -30.78
CA ASN A 98 6.46 -2.82 -31.96
C ASN A 98 7.42 -2.13 -32.93
N SER A 99 8.32 -2.87 -33.57
CA SER A 99 9.27 -2.29 -34.52
C SER A 99 8.62 -1.53 -35.68
N GLY A 100 7.41 -1.91 -36.10
CA GLY A 100 6.68 -1.21 -37.17
C GLY A 100 6.07 0.14 -36.75
N ASP A 101 6.02 0.44 -35.46
CA ASP A 101 5.46 1.70 -34.93
C ASP A 101 6.56 2.74 -34.61
N MET A 102 7.83 2.41 -34.87
CA MET A 102 9.00 3.23 -34.56
C MET A 102 9.75 3.62 -35.83
N ASP A 103 9.87 4.92 -36.06
CA ASP A 103 10.80 5.47 -37.05
C ASP A 103 12.16 5.69 -36.38
N ILE A 104 13.23 5.29 -37.08
CA ILE A 104 14.61 5.39 -36.62
C ILE A 104 15.42 6.10 -37.68
N GLU A 105 15.96 7.26 -37.34
CA GLU A 105 16.87 8.02 -38.19
C GLU A 105 18.20 8.24 -37.45
N TYR A 106 19.29 8.36 -38.20
CA TYR A 106 20.58 8.72 -37.61
C TYR A 106 21.33 9.73 -38.45
N VAL A 107 21.97 10.69 -37.77
CA VAL A 107 22.75 11.75 -38.41
C VAL A 107 24.05 12.00 -37.64
N TYR A 108 25.11 12.35 -38.36
CA TYR A 108 26.35 12.81 -37.76
C TYR A 108 26.31 14.32 -37.53
N LYS A 109 26.50 14.75 -36.28
CA LYS A 109 26.55 16.16 -35.91
C LYS A 109 27.37 16.35 -34.64
N ASP A 110 28.19 17.40 -34.60
CA ASP A 110 28.96 17.81 -33.41
C ASP A 110 29.78 16.64 -32.80
N ASP A 111 30.50 15.91 -33.65
CA ASP A 111 31.31 14.72 -33.29
C ASP A 111 30.52 13.59 -32.62
N LYS A 112 29.22 13.51 -32.91
CA LYS A 112 28.33 12.45 -32.43
C LYS A 112 27.51 11.85 -33.56
N ILE A 113 27.29 10.55 -33.50
CA ILE A 113 26.18 9.90 -34.22
C ILE A 113 24.94 10.06 -33.33
N LEU A 114 23.96 10.82 -33.81
CA LEU A 114 22.69 11.05 -33.14
C LEU A 114 21.64 10.12 -33.75
N PHE A 115 21.11 9.21 -32.93
CA PHE A 115 19.94 8.42 -33.26
C PHE A 115 18.68 9.18 -32.79
N GLU A 116 17.76 9.42 -33.71
CA GLU A 116 16.43 9.95 -33.45
C GLU A 116 15.41 8.81 -33.57
N PHE A 117 14.68 8.58 -32.49
CA PHE A 117 13.61 7.61 -32.40
C PHE A 117 12.29 8.34 -32.30
N GLU A 118 11.33 8.03 -33.17
CA GLU A 118 10.01 8.65 -33.15
C GLU A 118 8.89 7.59 -33.24
N LEU A 119 7.95 7.64 -32.30
CA LEU A 119 6.73 6.86 -32.40
C LEU A 119 5.77 7.48 -33.43
N THR A 120 5.43 6.69 -34.45
CA THR A 120 4.50 7.06 -35.52
C THR A 120 3.06 7.22 -35.02
N ASN A 121 2.72 6.60 -33.90
CA ASN A 121 1.39 6.60 -33.33
C ASN A 121 1.10 7.77 -32.37
N GLY A 122 2.07 8.66 -32.15
CA GLY A 122 1.94 9.85 -31.29
C GLY A 122 1.81 9.58 -29.79
N ARG A 123 2.06 8.34 -29.34
CA ARG A 123 2.13 8.00 -27.91
C ARG A 123 3.43 8.48 -27.28
N VAL A 124 3.49 8.40 -25.96
CA VAL A 124 4.69 8.80 -25.22
C VAL A 124 5.70 7.67 -25.24
N LEU A 125 6.94 7.99 -25.62
CA LEU A 125 8.06 7.05 -25.73
C LEU A 125 8.89 7.01 -24.44
N ASN A 126 9.14 5.81 -23.93
CA ASN A 126 9.96 5.54 -22.76
C ASN A 126 11.21 4.73 -23.15
N PRO A 127 12.41 5.30 -23.05
CA PRO A 127 13.67 4.59 -23.25
C PRO A 127 14.13 3.90 -21.96
N TRP A 128 14.54 2.64 -22.06
CA TRP A 128 15.17 1.87 -20.98
C TRP A 128 16.55 1.41 -21.44
N ILE A 129 17.58 2.12 -20.99
CA ILE A 129 18.97 1.85 -21.37
C ILE A 129 19.56 0.85 -20.38
N HIS A 130 20.02 -0.28 -20.91
CA HIS A 130 20.81 -1.26 -20.18
C HIS A 130 22.25 -1.20 -20.67
N LEU A 131 23.15 -0.93 -19.73
CA LEU A 131 24.59 -1.04 -19.93
C LEU A 131 25.00 -2.44 -19.50
N ASP A 132 25.74 -3.14 -20.35
CA ASP A 132 26.35 -4.42 -19.99
C ASP A 132 27.62 -4.14 -19.17
N GLU A 133 27.69 -4.70 -17.95
CA GLU A 133 28.85 -4.51 -17.06
C GLU A 133 30.11 -5.20 -17.61
N ASP A 134 29.93 -6.27 -18.38
CA ASP A 134 31.04 -7.05 -18.95
C ASP A 134 31.47 -6.53 -20.33
N ASN A 135 30.62 -5.77 -21.02
CA ASN A 135 30.89 -5.22 -22.34
C ASN A 135 30.36 -3.80 -22.51
N ILE A 136 31.19 -2.81 -22.12
CA ILE A 136 30.88 -1.38 -22.16
C ILE A 136 30.50 -0.91 -23.58
N ASP A 137 31.00 -1.60 -24.61
CA ASP A 137 30.83 -1.24 -26.02
C ASP A 137 29.49 -1.70 -26.61
N VAL A 138 28.79 -2.62 -25.93
CA VAL A 138 27.45 -3.07 -26.32
C VAL A 138 26.39 -2.35 -25.49
N LYS A 139 25.56 -1.56 -26.18
CA LYS A 139 24.48 -0.81 -25.54
C LYS A 139 23.13 -1.35 -25.96
N THR A 140 22.31 -1.74 -25.00
CA THR A 140 20.96 -2.25 -25.28
C THR A 140 19.92 -1.23 -24.86
N ILE A 141 19.05 -0.83 -25.78
CA ILE A 141 17.90 0.02 -25.50
C ILE A 141 16.61 -0.78 -25.69
N LYS A 142 15.73 -0.70 -24.70
CA LYS A 142 14.34 -1.18 -24.81
C LYS A 142 13.41 0.01 -24.83
N PHE A 143 12.37 -0.05 -25.64
CA PHE A 143 11.36 0.99 -25.68
C PHE A 143 10.01 0.49 -25.16
N THR A 144 9.39 1.28 -24.30
CA THR A 144 7.97 1.14 -23.99
C THR A 144 7.21 2.39 -24.42
N GLU A 145 5.92 2.24 -24.64
CA GLU A 145 5.02 3.34 -24.97
C GLU A 145 3.84 3.38 -24.02
N CYS A 146 3.37 4.59 -23.71
CA CYS A 146 2.22 4.82 -22.85
C CYS A 146 1.34 5.97 -23.36
N PHE A 147 0.14 6.08 -22.80
CA PHE A 147 -0.72 7.23 -23.08
C PHE A 147 -0.16 8.49 -22.42
N SER A 148 -0.36 9.63 -23.08
CA SER A 148 -0.08 10.94 -22.50
C SER A 148 -1.00 11.22 -21.31
N CYS A 149 -0.48 11.82 -20.26
CA CYS A 149 -1.26 12.28 -19.12
C CYS A 149 -1.10 13.80 -18.94
N VAL A 150 -2.08 14.44 -18.27
CA VAL A 150 -2.01 15.88 -17.96
C VAL A 150 -0.89 16.26 -16.98
N LEU A 151 -0.27 15.25 -16.36
CA LEU A 151 0.86 15.40 -15.45
C LEU A 151 2.20 15.12 -16.15
N ASP A 152 2.21 14.92 -17.47
CA ASP A 152 3.41 14.63 -18.23
C ASP A 152 4.18 15.93 -18.52
N ASP A 153 5.43 16.00 -18.07
CA ASP A 153 6.32 17.17 -18.18
C ASP A 153 7.43 16.98 -19.23
N ARG A 154 7.36 15.92 -20.06
CA ARG A 154 8.37 15.58 -21.08
C ARG A 154 8.45 16.53 -22.27
N GLY A 155 7.67 17.61 -22.26
CA GLY A 155 7.75 18.69 -23.24
C GLY A 155 6.90 18.46 -24.49
N GLU A 156 7.28 19.13 -25.57
CA GLU A 156 6.47 19.26 -26.79
C GLU A 156 6.47 18.00 -27.67
N HIS A 157 7.51 17.18 -27.58
CA HIS A 157 7.68 15.97 -28.40
C HIS A 157 7.89 14.72 -27.53
N PRO A 158 6.89 14.30 -26.74
CA PRO A 158 7.02 13.16 -25.84
C PRO A 158 7.08 11.81 -26.58
N ASN A 159 6.80 11.81 -27.89
CA ASN A 159 6.91 10.66 -28.77
C ASN A 159 8.33 10.48 -29.36
N LYS A 160 9.25 11.41 -29.10
CA LYS A 160 10.62 11.38 -29.62
C LYS A 160 11.66 11.10 -28.54
N PHE A 161 12.72 10.39 -28.90
CA PHE A 161 13.89 10.17 -28.05
C PHE A 161 15.18 10.32 -28.87
N LEU A 162 16.16 11.04 -28.32
CA LEU A 162 17.45 11.28 -28.97
C LEU A 162 18.56 10.57 -28.18
N TYR A 163 19.36 9.76 -28.87
CA TYR A 163 20.48 9.05 -28.31
C TYR A 163 21.78 9.36 -29.06
N GLY A 164 22.74 9.98 -28.37
CA GLY A 164 24.02 10.38 -28.96
C GLY A 164 25.16 9.45 -28.59
N ILE A 165 25.92 9.02 -29.58
CA ILE A 165 27.17 8.27 -29.42
C ILE A 165 28.33 9.17 -29.85
N HIS A 166 29.27 9.40 -28.95
CA HIS A 166 30.46 10.19 -29.23
C HIS A 166 31.41 9.44 -30.19
N CYS A 167 31.90 10.15 -31.20
CA CYS A 167 32.89 9.66 -32.16
C CYS A 167 34.32 10.09 -31.81
N THR A 168 34.50 10.83 -30.71
CA THR A 168 35.81 11.27 -30.23
C THR A 168 36.02 10.82 -28.79
N ASP A 169 37.25 10.43 -28.45
CA ASP A 169 37.62 10.07 -27.09
C ASP A 169 37.81 11.32 -26.21
N ASN A 170 38.16 11.11 -24.94
CA ASN A 170 38.38 12.20 -23.98
C ASN A 170 39.59 13.09 -24.32
N LYS A 171 40.42 12.70 -25.29
CA LYS A 171 41.59 13.44 -25.78
C LYS A 171 41.31 14.18 -27.10
N GLY A 172 40.12 13.98 -27.68
CA GLY A 172 39.72 14.55 -28.96
C GLY A 172 40.15 13.71 -30.17
N ASP A 173 40.67 12.51 -29.95
CA ASP A 173 41.04 11.58 -31.02
C ASP A 173 39.79 10.86 -31.53
N LYS A 174 39.68 10.63 -32.85
CA LYS A 174 38.55 9.89 -33.43
C LYS A 174 38.55 8.44 -32.90
N VAL A 175 37.43 8.02 -32.33
CA VAL A 175 37.17 6.64 -31.90
C VAL A 175 37.10 5.76 -33.15
N GLN A 176 37.91 4.70 -33.19
CA GLN A 176 37.78 3.69 -34.23
C GLN A 176 36.78 2.62 -33.78
N PHE A 177 35.58 2.68 -34.35
CA PHE A 177 34.57 1.64 -34.15
C PHE A 177 35.09 0.27 -34.61
N THR A 178 35.09 -0.69 -33.68
CA THR A 178 35.42 -2.08 -33.96
C THR A 178 34.24 -2.80 -34.62
N LYS A 179 34.39 -4.09 -34.92
CA LYS A 179 33.27 -4.89 -35.47
C LYS A 179 32.23 -5.24 -34.41
N ASP A 180 32.58 -5.15 -33.14
CA ASP A 180 31.74 -5.57 -32.03
C ASP A 180 30.94 -4.41 -31.43
N ASP A 181 31.30 -3.17 -31.79
CA ASP A 181 30.64 -1.95 -31.34
C ASP A 181 29.27 -1.82 -32.01
N CYS A 182 28.22 -2.06 -31.23
CA CYS A 182 26.86 -2.08 -31.73
C CYS A 182 25.85 -1.52 -30.73
N LEU A 183 24.78 -0.95 -31.29
CA LEU A 183 23.58 -0.54 -30.57
C LEU A 183 22.49 -1.59 -30.82
N ILE A 184 22.04 -2.23 -29.75
CA ILE A 184 20.99 -3.26 -29.80
C ILE A 184 19.67 -2.64 -29.36
N ILE A 185 18.64 -2.78 -30.18
CA ILE A 185 17.29 -2.31 -29.89
C ILE A 185 16.36 -3.50 -29.75
N GLN A 186 15.72 -3.64 -28.59
CA GLN A 186 14.79 -4.72 -28.32
C GLN A 186 13.35 -4.22 -28.37
N PHE A 187 12.65 -4.62 -29.42
CA PHE A 187 11.21 -4.41 -29.57
C PHE A 187 10.42 -5.57 -28.98
N LYS A 188 9.08 -5.46 -29.05
CA LYS A 188 8.16 -6.53 -28.66
C LYS A 188 8.25 -7.73 -29.59
N ASP A 189 8.39 -7.48 -30.87
CA ASP A 189 8.28 -8.43 -31.99
C ASP A 189 9.65 -8.94 -32.47
N LYS A 190 10.70 -8.12 -32.35
CA LYS A 190 12.05 -8.47 -32.80
C LYS A 190 13.15 -7.70 -32.05
N THR A 191 14.40 -8.09 -32.31
CA THR A 191 15.59 -7.35 -31.89
C THR A 191 16.32 -6.88 -33.13
N GLU A 192 16.68 -5.60 -33.18
CA GLU A 192 17.51 -5.02 -34.23
C GLU A 192 18.88 -4.66 -33.69
N THR A 193 19.92 -4.82 -34.50
CA THR A 193 21.30 -4.52 -34.13
C THR A 193 21.88 -3.57 -35.17
N PHE A 194 22.37 -2.43 -34.69
CA PHE A 194 22.97 -1.37 -35.48
C PHE A 194 24.47 -1.37 -35.23
N TYR A 195 25.26 -1.78 -36.22
CA TYR A 195 26.71 -1.80 -36.12
C TYR A 195 27.26 -0.39 -36.36
N LEU A 196 27.96 0.15 -35.36
CA LEU A 196 28.41 1.55 -35.39
C LEU A 196 29.42 1.81 -36.50
N ARG A 197 30.23 0.81 -36.84
CA ARG A 197 31.17 0.86 -37.97
C ARG A 197 30.48 1.02 -39.31
N GLU A 198 29.39 0.30 -39.56
CA GLU A 198 28.64 0.35 -40.82
C GLU A 198 27.98 1.73 -40.96
N ILE A 199 27.35 2.21 -39.90
CA ILE A 199 26.75 3.55 -39.83
C ILE A 199 27.80 4.64 -40.04
N ALA A 200 28.98 4.51 -39.41
CA ALA A 200 30.06 5.47 -39.60
C ALA A 200 30.58 5.53 -41.05
N GLN A 201 30.56 4.40 -41.76
CA GLN A 201 30.90 4.34 -43.19
C GLN A 201 29.81 4.98 -44.06
N GLU A 202 28.53 4.69 -43.80
CA GLU A 202 27.40 5.31 -44.51
C GLU A 202 27.37 6.83 -44.35
N LEU A 203 27.73 7.32 -43.17
CA LEU A 203 27.80 8.75 -42.84
C LEU A 203 29.13 9.40 -43.28
N ASN A 204 30.06 8.69 -43.92
CA ASN A 204 31.38 9.16 -44.34
C ASN A 204 32.24 9.77 -43.21
N ILE A 205 32.15 9.21 -41.99
CA ILE A 205 32.91 9.69 -40.81
C ILE A 205 34.29 9.01 -40.72
N MET A 206 34.40 7.82 -41.34
CA MET A 206 35.59 6.96 -41.43
C MET A 206 36.12 6.82 -42.85
#